data_AF-A0A2G8KGF4-F1
#
_entry.id   AF-A0A2G8KGF4-F1
#
_cell.length_a   1.000
_cell.length_b   1.000
_cell.length_c   1.000
_cell.angle_alpha   90.00
_cell.angle_beta   90.00
_cell.angle_gamma   90.00
#
_symmetry.space_group_name_H-M   'P 1'
#
loop_
_entity.id
_entity.type
_entity.pdbx_description
1 polymer ?
#
loop_
_entity_poly.entity_id
_entity_poly.type
_entity_poly.pdbx_seq_one_letter_code
_entity_poly.pdbx_strand_id
1 'polypeptide(L)'
;MADNESVATSHEPQDDPLNDLSDEEIQRQLEELLHIPLYEKKVKVERRRRYRHLRLTAEQKCDIAQREIEELREEIEQLKEESEKVIDNNKAVMEEADARFAELKKSSYEFDRDVLKAAHASRTGRVVAEKVIRYFEDRIRARDALIEKLRLKNSTLKVQKKKLNLQLKQKEEMGEVLHEVDFQQLKIENSQYLEKIDERNQDLLRLKLMSGNTLQVLNSYKKKLHTLTMESDRLRSEISSRDELLSKIDIETETVEEERTKAEELNRKLRQQLEDFKVPEVVEYVQEKADLDELQKTVKSWERKVEIAEMAFKTNHKTWQQMRSTNEQTHQWGLMA
;
A
#
# COMPACT_ATOMS: atom_id res chain seq x y z
N MET A 1 51.75 -111.01 3.28
CA MET A 1 52.96 -110.72 2.49
C MET A 1 53.45 -109.37 3.00
N ALA A 2 54.20 -109.32 4.11
CA ALA A 2 55.67 -109.45 4.18
C ALA A 2 56.30 -108.31 3.35
N ASP A 3 57.06 -107.34 3.86
CA ASP A 3 57.88 -107.19 5.07
C ASP A 3 57.97 -105.70 5.45
N ASN A 4 58.28 -105.35 6.70
CA ASN A 4 58.93 -104.05 6.97
C ASN A 4 59.79 -104.12 8.25
N GLU A 5 61.06 -103.79 8.07
CA GLU A 5 62.18 -104.00 8.99
C GLU A 5 62.20 -103.04 10.19
N SER A 6 62.81 -103.52 11.27
CA SER A 6 63.16 -102.81 12.50
C SER A 6 64.54 -102.16 12.41
N VAL A 7 64.71 -100.95 12.95
CA VAL A 7 66.01 -100.41 13.41
C VAL A 7 65.81 -99.59 14.68
N ALA A 8 66.81 -99.69 15.56
CA ALA A 8 66.79 -99.46 17.00
C ALA A 8 66.95 -98.01 17.49
N THR A 9 66.55 -97.84 18.76
CA THR A 9 66.51 -96.66 19.63
C THR A 9 67.86 -96.25 20.25
N SER A 10 68.06 -94.93 20.42
CA SER A 10 68.97 -94.33 21.41
C SER A 10 68.27 -93.10 22.03
N HIS A 11 68.53 -92.83 23.33
CA HIS A 11 67.77 -91.95 24.22
C HIS A 11 68.69 -90.83 24.74
N GLU A 12 68.28 -89.55 24.62
CA GLU A 12 68.94 -88.37 25.21
C GLU A 12 67.95 -87.59 26.11
N PRO A 13 68.41 -86.92 27.18
CA PRO A 13 67.55 -86.33 28.21
C PRO A 13 67.13 -84.87 27.91
N GLN A 14 65.97 -84.46 28.44
CA GLN A 14 65.37 -83.12 28.34
C GLN A 14 65.84 -82.19 29.48
N ASP A 15 66.16 -80.92 29.16
CA ASP A 15 66.35 -79.81 30.10
C ASP A 15 65.16 -78.84 30.01
N ASP A 16 64.57 -78.49 31.16
CA ASP A 16 63.41 -77.59 31.30
C ASP A 16 63.84 -76.29 32.04
N PRO A 17 63.85 -75.10 31.41
CA PRO A 17 64.44 -73.88 31.98
C PRO A 17 63.36 -72.90 32.46
N LEU A 18 62.90 -73.02 33.71
CA LEU A 18 61.92 -72.04 34.25
C LEU A 18 62.01 -71.77 35.76
N ASN A 19 63.20 -71.92 36.36
CA ASN A 19 63.32 -71.71 37.80
C ASN A 19 64.65 -71.03 38.17
N ASP A 20 64.77 -69.71 37.91
CA ASP A 20 65.57 -68.74 38.70
C ASP A 20 65.62 -67.34 38.05
N LEU A 21 64.62 -66.49 38.27
CA LEU A 21 64.72 -65.03 38.05
C LEU A 21 64.25 -64.31 39.32
N SER A 22 65.10 -63.47 39.91
CA SER A 22 64.76 -62.72 41.14
C SER A 22 63.68 -61.66 40.86
N ASP A 23 62.83 -61.38 41.85
CA ASP A 23 61.73 -60.40 41.73
C ASP A 23 62.20 -58.99 41.30
N GLU A 24 63.46 -58.63 41.60
CA GLU A 24 64.09 -57.38 41.14
C GLU A 24 64.36 -57.38 39.63
N GLU A 25 64.74 -58.52 39.05
CA GLU A 25 64.98 -58.66 37.61
C GLU A 25 63.64 -58.61 36.85
N ILE A 26 62.59 -59.17 37.43
CA ILE A 26 61.22 -59.07 36.90
C ILE A 26 60.74 -57.62 36.94
N GLN A 27 60.98 -56.88 38.03
CA GLN A 27 60.62 -55.46 38.12
C GLN A 27 61.41 -54.59 37.14
N ARG A 28 62.72 -54.81 36.96
CA ARG A 28 63.52 -54.12 35.94
C ARG A 28 63.02 -54.40 34.53
N GLN A 29 62.73 -55.65 34.21
CA GLN A 29 62.18 -56.03 32.91
C GLN A 29 60.79 -55.42 32.69
N LEU A 30 59.95 -55.33 33.74
CA LEU A 30 58.63 -54.69 33.64
C LEU A 30 58.74 -53.17 33.44
N GLU A 31 59.65 -52.50 34.14
CA GLU A 31 59.92 -51.06 33.95
C GLU A 31 60.48 -50.79 32.56
N GLU A 32 61.40 -51.62 32.06
CA GLU A 32 61.98 -51.51 30.72
C GLU A 32 60.91 -51.76 29.64
N LEU A 33 60.05 -52.77 29.82
CA LEU A 33 58.91 -53.05 28.95
C LEU A 33 57.81 -51.97 28.99
N LEU A 34 57.66 -51.21 30.07
CA LEU A 34 56.74 -50.08 30.17
C LEU A 34 57.33 -48.77 29.62
N HIS A 35 58.64 -48.58 29.76
CA HIS A 35 59.33 -47.37 29.32
C HIS A 35 59.55 -47.33 27.80
N ILE A 36 59.74 -48.49 27.15
CA ILE A 36 59.92 -48.60 25.69
C ILE A 36 58.67 -48.13 24.92
N PRO A 37 57.43 -48.59 25.20
CA PRO A 37 56.21 -48.13 24.52
C PRO A 37 55.90 -46.65 24.75
N LEU A 38 56.24 -46.11 25.93
CA LEU A 38 56.05 -44.69 26.25
C LEU A 38 57.07 -43.81 25.53
N TYR A 39 58.32 -44.24 25.43
CA TYR A 39 59.35 -43.55 24.67
C TYR A 39 59.07 -43.59 23.17
N GLU A 40 58.67 -44.74 22.62
CA GLU A 40 58.25 -44.86 21.23
C GLU A 40 57.00 -44.03 20.92
N LYS A 41 56.00 -44.02 21.81
CA LYS A 41 54.84 -43.13 21.67
C LYS A 41 55.25 -41.65 21.68
N LYS A 42 56.13 -41.23 22.60
CA LYS A 42 56.64 -39.85 22.66
C LYS A 42 57.40 -39.49 21.38
N VAL A 43 58.34 -40.31 20.92
CA VAL A 43 59.10 -40.06 19.67
C VAL A 43 58.18 -40.02 18.44
N LYS A 44 57.15 -40.87 18.37
CA LYS A 44 56.17 -40.90 17.27
C LYS A 44 55.24 -39.67 17.30
N VAL A 45 54.90 -39.18 18.49
CA VAL A 45 54.14 -37.93 18.69
C VAL A 45 55.00 -36.70 18.40
N GLU A 46 56.26 -36.67 18.83
CA GLU A 46 57.24 -35.62 18.52
C GLU A 46 57.52 -35.55 17.01
N ARG A 47 57.69 -36.71 16.36
CA ARG A 47 57.83 -36.80 14.90
C ARG A 47 56.57 -36.32 14.21
N ARG A 48 55.36 -36.71 14.66
CA ARG A 48 54.09 -36.22 14.10
C ARG A 48 53.88 -34.73 14.35
N ARG A 49 54.33 -34.16 15.47
CA ARG A 49 54.27 -32.73 15.79
C ARG A 49 55.24 -31.95 14.92
N ARG A 50 56.50 -32.40 14.79
CA ARG A 50 57.47 -31.84 13.83
C ARG A 50 56.94 -31.91 12.40
N TYR A 51 56.40 -33.04 11.96
CA TYR A 51 55.77 -33.16 10.64
C TYR A 51 54.53 -32.27 10.46
N ARG A 52 53.82 -31.91 11.52
CA ARG A 52 52.71 -30.95 11.47
C ARG A 52 53.21 -29.51 11.34
N HIS A 53 54.36 -29.19 11.92
CA HIS A 53 54.99 -27.86 11.83
C HIS A 53 55.84 -27.68 10.56
N LEU A 54 56.17 -28.75 9.83
CA LEU A 54 56.77 -28.70 8.50
C LEU A 54 55.73 -28.75 7.35
N ARG A 55 54.44 -28.90 7.65
CA ARG A 55 53.39 -28.88 6.63
C ARG A 55 52.78 -27.50 6.54
N LEU A 56 52.86 -26.90 5.35
CA LEU A 56 52.14 -25.68 5.02
C LEU A 56 50.66 -25.85 5.37
N THR A 57 50.11 -24.82 6.00
CA THR A 57 48.67 -24.73 6.27
C THR A 57 47.88 -24.68 4.95
N ALA A 58 46.58 -24.98 5.00
CA ALA A 58 45.75 -24.94 3.80
C ALA A 58 45.74 -23.53 3.17
N GLU A 59 45.71 -22.50 4.00
CA GLU A 59 45.81 -21.09 3.60
C GLU A 59 47.14 -20.80 2.89
N GLN A 60 48.27 -21.14 3.49
CA GLN A 60 49.59 -20.97 2.85
C GLN A 60 49.72 -21.72 1.52
N LYS A 61 49.08 -22.88 1.38
CA LYS A 61 49.06 -23.62 0.10
C LYS A 61 48.19 -22.92 -0.94
N CYS A 62 47.04 -22.38 -0.55
CA CYS A 62 46.22 -21.56 -1.42
C CYS A 62 46.99 -20.30 -1.87
N ASP A 63 47.70 -19.64 -0.98
CA ASP A 63 48.50 -18.44 -1.30
C ASP A 63 49.65 -18.75 -2.27
N ILE A 64 50.33 -19.89 -2.08
CA ILE A 64 51.38 -20.34 -3.01
C ILE A 64 50.76 -20.70 -4.37
N ALA A 65 49.63 -21.41 -4.39
CA ALA A 65 48.95 -21.78 -5.63
C ALA A 65 48.41 -20.54 -6.37
N GLN A 66 47.92 -19.53 -5.66
CA GLN A 66 47.49 -18.26 -6.26
C GLN A 66 48.65 -17.50 -6.86
N ARG A 67 49.78 -17.36 -6.13
CA ARG A 67 51.00 -16.74 -6.66
C ARG A 67 51.53 -17.48 -7.89
N GLU A 68 51.59 -18.80 -7.84
CA GLU A 68 52.01 -19.60 -9.01
C GLU A 68 51.07 -19.38 -10.21
N ILE A 69 49.76 -19.30 -9.97
CA ILE A 69 48.78 -19.00 -11.04
C ILE A 69 48.99 -17.60 -11.60
N GLU A 70 49.31 -16.61 -10.77
CA GLU A 70 49.62 -15.24 -11.19
C GLU A 70 50.92 -15.19 -12.00
N GLU A 71 51.99 -15.80 -11.52
CA GLU A 71 53.28 -15.90 -12.22
C GLU A 71 53.11 -16.61 -13.57
N LEU A 72 52.41 -17.74 -13.63
CA LEU A 72 52.12 -18.45 -14.88
C LEU A 72 51.26 -17.62 -15.84
N ARG A 73 50.33 -16.81 -15.33
CA ARG A 73 49.53 -15.89 -16.16
C ARG A 73 50.40 -14.80 -16.77
N GLU A 74 51.31 -14.23 -15.99
CA GLU A 74 52.28 -13.24 -16.47
C GLU A 74 53.23 -13.83 -17.52
N GLU A 75 53.77 -15.03 -17.28
CA GLU A 75 54.62 -15.74 -18.25
C GLU A 75 53.89 -16.05 -19.56
N ILE A 76 52.63 -16.52 -19.47
CA ILE A 76 51.79 -16.77 -20.64
C ILE A 76 51.58 -15.47 -21.43
N GLU A 77 51.32 -14.36 -20.76
CA GLU A 77 51.06 -13.08 -21.43
C GLU A 77 52.34 -12.52 -22.08
N GLN A 78 53.48 -12.60 -21.40
CA GLN A 78 54.78 -12.25 -21.98
C GLN A 78 55.09 -13.10 -23.22
N LEU A 79 54.89 -14.42 -23.14
CA LEU A 79 55.12 -15.32 -24.26
C LEU A 79 54.20 -15.01 -25.44
N LYS A 80 52.92 -14.67 -25.18
CA LYS A 80 52.00 -14.22 -26.22
C LYS A 80 52.51 -12.96 -26.90
N GLU A 81 52.84 -11.91 -26.14
CA GLU A 81 53.36 -10.67 -26.69
C GLU A 81 54.63 -10.88 -27.54
N GLU A 82 55.56 -11.72 -27.07
CA GLU A 82 56.77 -12.06 -27.81
C GLU A 82 56.43 -12.81 -29.11
N SER A 83 55.52 -13.79 -29.03
CA SER A 83 55.08 -14.55 -30.20
C SER A 83 54.40 -13.66 -31.24
N GLU A 84 53.56 -12.71 -30.82
CA GLU A 84 52.90 -11.75 -31.69
C GLU A 84 53.91 -10.82 -32.35
N LYS A 85 54.89 -10.29 -31.60
CA LYS A 85 55.99 -9.48 -32.16
C LYS A 85 56.76 -10.26 -33.23
N VAL A 86 57.03 -11.54 -33.01
CA VAL A 86 57.73 -12.40 -33.98
C VAL A 86 56.86 -12.64 -35.23
N ILE A 87 55.57 -12.94 -35.03
CA ILE A 87 54.61 -13.16 -36.13
C ILE A 87 54.51 -11.90 -37.00
N ASP A 88 54.36 -10.73 -36.39
CA ASP A 88 54.24 -9.46 -37.11
C ASP A 88 55.52 -9.09 -37.85
N ASN A 89 56.69 -9.36 -37.26
CA ASN A 89 57.96 -9.19 -37.96
C ASN A 89 58.07 -10.12 -39.17
N ASN A 90 57.71 -11.40 -39.03
CA ASN A 90 57.72 -12.35 -40.14
C ASN A 90 56.74 -11.95 -41.25
N LYS A 91 55.53 -11.49 -40.90
CA LYS A 91 54.57 -10.94 -41.88
C LYS A 91 55.16 -9.75 -42.63
N ALA A 92 55.77 -8.80 -41.92
CA ALA A 92 56.40 -7.63 -42.54
C ALA A 92 57.53 -8.03 -43.52
N VAL A 93 58.34 -9.03 -43.15
CA VAL A 93 59.41 -9.56 -44.01
C VAL A 93 58.82 -10.26 -45.25
N MET A 94 57.75 -11.05 -45.10
CA MET A 94 57.07 -11.69 -46.24
C MET A 94 56.49 -10.64 -47.20
N GLU A 95 55.77 -9.64 -46.68
CA GLU A 95 55.21 -8.55 -47.48
C GLU A 95 56.30 -7.76 -48.23
N GLU A 96 57.42 -7.49 -47.56
CA GLU A 96 58.58 -6.85 -48.20
C GLU A 96 59.15 -7.72 -49.32
N ALA A 97 59.34 -9.02 -49.07
CA ALA A 97 59.87 -9.95 -50.05
C ALA A 97 58.96 -10.05 -51.29
N ASP A 98 57.64 -10.12 -51.09
CA ASP A 98 56.65 -10.14 -52.17
C ASP A 98 56.68 -8.84 -52.99
N ALA A 99 56.76 -7.69 -52.32
CA ALA A 99 56.88 -6.39 -52.98
C ALA A 99 58.17 -6.30 -53.81
N ARG A 100 59.30 -6.73 -53.24
CA ARG A 100 60.60 -6.80 -53.94
C ARG A 100 60.54 -7.75 -55.13
N PHE A 101 59.95 -8.92 -54.97
CA PHE A 101 59.81 -9.90 -56.04
C PHE A 101 58.97 -9.36 -57.21
N ALA A 102 57.82 -8.74 -56.92
CA ALA A 102 56.99 -8.09 -57.93
C ALA A 102 57.74 -6.99 -58.68
N GLU A 103 58.51 -6.16 -57.95
CA GLU A 103 59.32 -5.10 -58.55
C GLU A 103 60.45 -5.65 -59.42
N LEU A 104 61.16 -6.70 -58.98
CA LEU A 104 62.21 -7.36 -59.75
C LEU A 104 61.67 -7.98 -61.03
N LYS A 105 60.51 -8.65 -60.95
CA LYS A 105 59.84 -9.22 -62.13
C LYS A 105 59.47 -8.14 -63.14
N LYS A 106 58.89 -7.03 -62.67
CA LYS A 106 58.59 -5.87 -63.51
C LYS A 106 59.86 -5.26 -64.12
N SER A 107 60.90 -5.07 -63.31
CA SER A 107 62.19 -4.52 -63.75
C SER A 107 62.89 -5.40 -64.79
N SER A 108 62.80 -6.72 -64.65
CA SER A 108 63.36 -7.69 -65.60
C SER A 108 62.63 -7.60 -66.95
N TYR A 109 61.29 -7.56 -66.93
CA TYR A 109 60.49 -7.41 -68.13
C TYR A 109 60.73 -6.06 -68.84
N GLU A 110 60.78 -4.96 -68.08
CA GLU A 110 61.07 -3.62 -68.61
C GLU A 110 62.47 -3.56 -69.23
N PHE A 111 63.47 -4.15 -68.59
CA PHE A 111 64.83 -4.24 -69.15
C PHE A 111 64.87 -5.06 -70.44
N ASP A 112 64.23 -6.23 -70.48
CA ASP A 112 64.18 -7.05 -71.68
C ASP A 112 63.47 -6.33 -72.84
N ARG A 113 62.37 -5.62 -72.56
CA ARG A 113 61.63 -4.83 -73.55
C ARG A 113 62.44 -3.63 -74.06
N ASP A 114 62.92 -2.79 -73.16
CA ASP A 114 63.42 -1.46 -73.49
C ASP A 114 64.91 -1.48 -73.88
N VAL A 115 65.67 -2.42 -73.32
CA VAL A 115 67.11 -2.58 -73.58
C VAL A 115 67.36 -3.74 -74.53
N LEU A 116 66.92 -4.96 -74.20
CA LEU A 116 67.28 -6.12 -75.01
C LEU A 116 66.51 -6.20 -76.32
N LYS A 117 65.28 -5.69 -76.43
CA LYS A 117 64.50 -5.75 -77.68
C LYS A 117 64.53 -4.44 -78.46
N ALA A 118 64.35 -3.30 -77.79
CA ALA A 118 64.20 -1.99 -78.44
C ALA A 118 65.53 -1.22 -78.68
N ALA A 119 66.64 -1.60 -78.03
CA ALA A 119 67.89 -0.83 -78.06
C ALA A 119 68.97 -1.38 -79.02
N HIS A 120 68.60 -2.07 -80.10
CA HIS A 120 69.55 -2.57 -81.09
C HIS A 120 69.94 -1.51 -82.14
N ALA A 121 71.21 -1.53 -82.55
CA ALA A 121 71.67 -0.79 -83.72
C ALA A 121 71.22 -1.51 -85.00
N SER A 122 70.46 -0.83 -85.86
CA SER A 122 69.84 -1.40 -87.08
C SER A 122 70.82 -2.05 -88.07
N ARG A 123 72.12 -1.77 -87.96
CA ARG A 123 73.16 -2.28 -88.85
C ARG A 123 73.96 -3.45 -88.28
N THR A 124 74.03 -3.60 -86.95
CA THR A 124 74.89 -4.60 -86.29
C THR A 124 74.13 -5.58 -85.40
N GLY A 125 72.84 -5.33 -85.13
CA GLY A 125 72.03 -6.18 -84.25
C GLY A 125 72.53 -6.22 -82.81
N ARG A 126 73.47 -5.33 -82.42
CA ARG A 126 74.02 -5.24 -81.06
C ARG A 126 73.34 -4.12 -80.29
N VAL A 127 73.18 -4.31 -78.98
CA VAL A 127 72.60 -3.31 -78.08
C VAL A 127 73.50 -2.06 -78.01
N VAL A 128 72.90 -0.88 -78.12
CA VAL A 128 73.59 0.41 -78.04
C VAL A 128 73.92 0.73 -76.58
N ALA A 129 75.20 0.83 -76.25
CA ALA A 129 75.68 1.07 -74.88
C ALA A 129 75.07 2.32 -74.22
N GLU A 130 74.91 3.42 -74.96
CA GLU A 130 74.30 4.66 -74.45
C GLU A 130 72.85 4.46 -73.97
N LYS A 131 72.07 3.60 -74.64
CA LYS A 131 70.70 3.30 -74.22
C LYS A 131 70.66 2.47 -72.94
N VAL A 132 71.64 1.59 -72.72
CA VAL A 132 71.81 0.83 -71.47
C VAL A 132 72.12 1.78 -70.31
N ILE A 133 73.05 2.73 -70.53
CA ILE A 133 73.43 3.73 -69.53
C ILE A 133 72.22 4.59 -69.15
N ARG A 134 71.51 5.12 -70.16
CA ARG A 134 70.31 5.94 -69.93
C ARG A 134 69.23 5.19 -69.13
N TYR A 135 69.01 3.91 -69.43
CA TYR A 135 68.10 3.07 -68.65
C TYR A 135 68.50 3.03 -67.17
N PHE A 136 69.78 2.75 -66.85
CA PHE A 136 70.22 2.71 -65.46
C PHE A 136 70.14 4.08 -64.77
N GLU A 137 70.47 5.18 -65.46
CA GLU A 137 70.32 6.53 -64.91
C GLU A 137 68.86 6.86 -64.58
N ASP A 138 67.92 6.55 -65.48
CA ASP A 138 66.50 6.79 -65.25
C ASP A 138 65.97 5.91 -64.09
N ARG A 139 66.46 4.66 -63.96
CA ARG A 139 66.12 3.77 -62.84
C ARG A 139 66.66 4.29 -61.50
N ILE A 140 67.88 4.82 -61.49
CA ILE A 140 68.47 5.44 -60.28
C ILE A 140 67.63 6.65 -59.87
N ARG A 141 67.30 7.55 -60.81
CA ARG A 141 66.43 8.72 -60.52
C ARG A 141 65.05 8.32 -60.00
N ALA A 142 64.44 7.27 -60.56
CA ALA A 142 63.16 6.75 -60.09
C ALA A 142 63.25 6.14 -58.68
N ARG A 143 64.35 5.44 -58.37
CA ARG A 143 64.64 4.91 -57.02
C ARG A 143 64.80 6.03 -56.01
N ASP A 144 65.53 7.11 -56.34
CA ASP A 144 65.70 8.27 -55.46
C ASP A 144 64.36 8.94 -55.14
N ALA A 145 63.51 9.13 -56.15
CA ALA A 145 62.16 9.67 -55.95
C ALA A 145 61.28 8.76 -55.05
N LEU A 146 61.42 7.44 -55.19
CA LEU A 146 60.72 6.48 -54.33
C LEU A 146 61.22 6.54 -52.89
N ILE A 147 62.53 6.68 -52.68
CA ILE A 147 63.13 6.83 -51.34
C ILE A 147 62.54 8.05 -50.64
N GLU A 148 62.49 9.21 -51.30
CA GLU A 148 61.91 10.42 -50.71
C GLU A 148 60.41 10.26 -50.40
N LYS A 149 59.66 9.63 -51.30
CA LYS A 149 58.24 9.31 -51.06
C LYS A 149 58.06 8.39 -49.84
N LEU A 150 58.88 7.35 -49.70
CA LEU A 150 58.82 6.43 -48.56
C LEU A 150 59.25 7.11 -47.26
N ARG A 151 60.24 8.01 -47.28
CA ARG A 151 60.65 8.81 -46.12
C ARG A 151 59.50 9.68 -45.60
N LEU A 152 58.81 10.41 -46.49
CA LEU A 152 57.65 11.23 -46.13
C LEU A 152 56.50 10.38 -45.55
N LYS A 153 56.22 9.22 -46.16
CA LYS A 153 55.21 8.29 -45.67
C LYS A 153 55.57 7.74 -44.28
N ASN A 154 56.84 7.36 -44.07
CA ASN A 154 57.33 6.88 -42.77
C ASN A 154 57.19 7.95 -41.67
N SER A 155 57.54 9.20 -41.98
CA SER A 155 57.35 10.34 -41.06
C SER A 155 55.88 10.53 -40.69
N THR A 156 54.98 10.50 -41.67
CA THR A 156 53.54 10.64 -41.45
C THR A 156 52.97 9.51 -40.59
N LEU A 157 53.33 8.26 -40.88
CA LEU A 157 52.90 7.10 -40.10
C LEU A 157 53.43 7.14 -38.66
N LYS A 158 54.66 7.62 -38.44
CA LYS A 158 55.20 7.83 -37.09
C LYS A 158 54.35 8.82 -36.27
N VAL A 159 53.92 9.93 -36.88
CA VAL A 159 53.04 10.91 -36.21
C VAL A 159 51.67 10.29 -35.91
N GLN A 160 51.08 9.55 -36.85
CA GLN A 160 49.80 8.87 -36.65
C GLN A 160 49.88 7.81 -35.53
N LYS A 161 50.94 7.00 -35.50
CA LYS A 161 51.19 6.04 -34.41
C LYS A 161 51.25 6.73 -33.06
N LYS A 162 51.99 7.85 -32.94
CA LYS A 162 52.05 8.62 -31.68
C LYS A 162 50.68 9.15 -31.26
N LYS A 163 49.87 9.66 -32.20
CA LYS A 163 48.52 10.14 -31.92
C LYS A 163 47.60 9.01 -31.43
N LEU A 164 47.63 7.86 -32.09
CA LEU A 164 46.82 6.70 -31.70
C LEU A 164 47.24 6.17 -30.32
N ASN A 165 48.55 6.08 -30.05
CA ASN A 165 49.04 5.67 -28.73
C ASN A 165 48.59 6.65 -27.64
N LEU A 166 48.57 7.96 -27.89
CA LEU A 166 48.06 8.94 -26.93
C LEU A 166 46.55 8.77 -26.69
N GLN A 167 45.78 8.51 -27.75
CA GLN A 167 44.34 8.25 -27.62
C GLN A 167 44.07 6.96 -26.86
N LEU A 168 44.85 5.91 -27.09
CA LEU A 168 44.78 4.65 -26.35
C LEU A 168 45.03 4.91 -24.87
N LYS A 169 46.12 5.63 -24.54
CA LYS A 169 46.45 5.98 -23.16
C LYS A 169 45.34 6.81 -22.48
N GLN A 170 44.76 7.78 -23.17
CA GLN A 170 43.63 8.56 -22.64
C GLN A 170 42.38 7.69 -22.40
N LYS A 171 42.16 6.67 -23.24
CA LYS A 171 41.05 5.72 -23.08
C LYS A 171 41.30 4.75 -21.94
N GLU A 172 42.54 4.31 -21.76
CA GLU A 172 42.99 3.50 -20.62
C GLU A 172 42.89 4.28 -19.30
N GLU A 173 43.39 5.52 -19.24
CA GLU A 173 43.26 6.41 -18.08
C GLU A 173 41.78 6.75 -17.77
N MET A 174 40.91 6.81 -18.79
CA MET A 174 39.46 6.94 -18.58
C MET A 174 38.77 5.62 -18.18
N GLY A 175 39.37 4.48 -18.53
CA GLY A 175 38.97 3.15 -18.07
C GLY A 175 39.39 2.90 -16.61
N GLU A 176 40.51 3.48 -16.16
CA GLU A 176 40.94 3.47 -14.76
C GLU A 176 40.02 4.28 -13.82
N VAL A 177 39.10 5.10 -14.36
CA VAL A 177 38.08 5.80 -13.53
C VAL A 177 36.83 4.93 -13.30
N LEU A 178 36.62 3.87 -14.09
CA LEU A 178 35.43 3.03 -13.99
C LEU A 178 35.84 1.57 -13.81
N HIS A 179 36.09 1.21 -12.55
CA HIS A 179 36.47 -0.14 -12.21
C HIS A 179 35.27 -1.08 -12.36
N GLU A 180 35.53 -2.35 -12.64
CA GLU A 180 34.50 -3.39 -12.60
C GLU A 180 33.77 -3.40 -11.24
N VAL A 181 34.49 -3.04 -10.17
CA VAL A 181 33.94 -2.87 -8.82
C VAL A 181 32.88 -1.76 -8.76
N ASP A 182 33.08 -0.63 -9.46
CA ASP A 182 32.10 0.46 -9.49
C ASP A 182 30.82 0.04 -10.23
N PHE A 183 30.96 -0.75 -11.30
CA PHE A 183 29.82 -1.35 -11.99
C PHE A 183 29.07 -2.35 -11.13
N GLN A 184 29.79 -3.18 -10.38
CA GLN A 184 29.18 -4.13 -9.45
C GLN A 184 28.47 -3.39 -8.30
N GLN A 185 29.09 -2.32 -7.77
CA GLN A 185 28.49 -1.44 -6.76
C GLN A 185 27.20 -0.82 -7.26
N LEU A 186 27.19 -0.25 -8.47
CA LEU A 186 25.97 0.32 -9.08
C LEU A 186 24.87 -0.72 -9.26
N LYS A 187 25.21 -1.96 -9.63
CA LYS A 187 24.24 -3.05 -9.72
C LYS A 187 23.64 -3.40 -8.35
N ILE A 188 24.46 -3.44 -7.31
CA ILE A 188 24.02 -3.70 -5.94
C ILE A 188 23.10 -2.57 -5.47
N GLU A 189 23.49 -1.32 -5.66
CA GLU A 189 22.68 -0.15 -5.28
C GLU A 189 21.34 -0.13 -6.03
N ASN A 190 21.35 -0.39 -7.33
CA ASN A 190 20.12 -0.47 -8.12
C ASN A 190 19.18 -1.57 -7.59
N SER A 191 19.72 -2.76 -7.30
CA SER A 191 18.95 -3.85 -6.70
C SER A 191 18.36 -3.46 -5.34
N GLN A 192 19.12 -2.78 -4.48
CA GLN A 192 18.64 -2.31 -3.18
C GLN A 192 17.56 -1.23 -3.32
N TYR A 193 17.67 -0.34 -4.31
CA TYR A 193 16.64 0.65 -4.58
C TYR A 193 15.35 0.02 -5.11
N LEU A 194 15.45 -1.00 -5.96
CA LEU A 194 14.29 -1.76 -6.43
C LEU A 194 13.56 -2.44 -5.27
N GLU A 195 14.29 -3.10 -4.37
CA GLU A 195 13.70 -3.74 -3.18
C GLU A 195 12.97 -2.70 -2.29
N LYS A 196 13.60 -1.55 -2.03
CA LYS A 196 12.97 -0.45 -1.29
C LYS A 196 11.73 0.10 -2.00
N ILE A 197 11.73 0.19 -3.33
CA ILE A 197 10.56 0.62 -4.10
C ILE A 197 9.43 -0.40 -3.94
N ASP A 198 9.73 -1.69 -4.01
CA ASP A 198 8.75 -2.76 -3.84
C ASP A 198 8.16 -2.79 -2.43
N GLU A 199 8.97 -2.63 -1.39
CA GLU A 199 8.50 -2.49 -0.01
C GLU A 199 7.52 -1.30 0.13
N ARG A 200 7.89 -0.13 -0.40
CA ARG A 200 7.04 1.07 -0.33
C ARG A 200 5.76 0.91 -1.15
N ASN A 201 5.81 0.20 -2.27
CA ASN A 201 4.63 -0.12 -3.07
C ASN A 201 3.68 -1.06 -2.31
N GLN A 202 4.20 -2.06 -1.61
CA GLN A 202 3.40 -2.95 -0.77
C GLN A 202 2.73 -2.20 0.39
N ASP A 203 3.47 -1.32 1.06
CA ASP A 203 2.92 -0.47 2.12
C ASP A 203 1.83 0.48 1.58
N LEU A 204 2.06 1.10 0.42
CA LEU A 204 1.06 1.93 -0.25
C LEU A 204 -0.20 1.15 -0.57
N LEU A 205 -0.07 -0.09 -1.07
CA LEU A 205 -1.22 -0.95 -1.35
C LEU A 205 -1.98 -1.30 -0.07
N ARG A 206 -1.28 -1.65 1.01
CA ARG A 206 -1.89 -1.93 2.32
C ARG A 206 -2.68 -0.73 2.83
N LEU A 207 -2.08 0.47 2.78
CA LEU A 207 -2.73 1.71 3.20
C LEU A 207 -3.96 2.05 2.34
N LYS A 208 -3.91 1.83 1.02
CA LYS A 208 -5.06 2.01 0.13
C LYS A 208 -6.22 1.07 0.51
N LEU A 209 -5.94 -0.20 0.79
CA LEU A 209 -6.95 -1.16 1.23
C LEU A 209 -7.55 -0.77 2.57
N MET A 210 -6.71 -0.38 3.54
CA MET A 210 -7.19 0.12 4.84
C MET A 210 -8.07 1.36 4.68
N SER A 211 -7.65 2.33 3.88
CA SER A 211 -8.42 3.54 3.60
C SER A 211 -9.78 3.22 2.97
N GLY A 212 -9.82 2.28 2.01
CA GLY A 212 -11.06 1.79 1.42
C GLY A 212 -12.00 1.15 2.44
N ASN A 213 -11.47 0.28 3.31
CA ASN A 213 -12.24 -0.36 4.37
C ASN A 213 -12.78 0.67 5.39
N THR A 214 -11.95 1.62 5.83
CA THR A 214 -12.36 2.71 6.73
C THR A 214 -13.45 3.55 6.08
N LEU A 215 -13.37 3.83 4.78
CA LEU A 215 -14.40 4.56 4.05
C LEU A 215 -15.73 3.79 3.97
N GLN A 216 -15.69 2.46 3.79
CA GLN A 216 -16.89 1.62 3.84
C GLN A 216 -17.55 1.66 5.22
N VAL A 217 -16.76 1.53 6.29
CA VAL A 217 -17.25 1.63 7.68
C VAL A 217 -17.82 3.02 7.94
N LEU A 218 -17.15 4.09 7.51
CA LEU A 218 -17.67 5.45 7.65
C LEU A 218 -19.01 5.63 6.94
N ASN A 219 -19.14 5.10 5.72
CA ASN A 219 -20.40 5.16 4.97
C ASN A 219 -21.52 4.36 5.63
N SER A 220 -21.23 3.22 6.27
CA SER A 220 -22.24 2.46 7.00
C SER A 220 -22.75 3.24 8.22
N TYR A 221 -21.83 3.86 8.99
CA TYR A 221 -22.21 4.74 10.10
C TYR A 221 -22.97 5.98 9.63
N LYS A 222 -22.59 6.59 8.51
CA LYS A 222 -23.32 7.73 7.92
C LYS A 222 -24.76 7.36 7.55
N LYS A 223 -24.97 6.18 6.96
CA LYS A 223 -26.32 5.66 6.66
C LYS A 223 -27.11 5.42 7.94
N LYS A 224 -26.51 4.75 8.94
CA LYS A 224 -27.17 4.48 10.23
C LYS A 224 -27.56 5.77 10.95
N LEU A 225 -26.67 6.77 10.96
CA LEU A 225 -26.95 8.09 11.51
C LEU A 225 -28.14 8.74 10.80
N HIS A 226 -28.14 8.74 9.47
CA HIS A 226 -29.24 9.31 8.69
C HIS A 226 -30.59 8.65 9.01
N THR A 227 -30.64 7.33 9.11
CA THR A 227 -31.86 6.61 9.52
C THR A 227 -32.33 7.01 10.91
N LEU A 228 -31.41 7.08 11.88
CA LEU A 228 -31.75 7.51 13.25
C LEU A 228 -32.21 8.97 13.31
N THR A 229 -31.63 9.86 12.50
CA THR A 229 -32.10 11.24 12.38
C THR A 229 -33.53 11.30 11.84
N MET A 230 -33.83 10.56 10.77
CA MET A 230 -35.21 10.49 10.24
C MET A 230 -36.20 9.94 11.27
N GLU A 231 -35.81 8.92 12.03
CA GLU A 231 -36.64 8.38 13.11
C GLU A 231 -36.86 9.39 14.23
N SER A 232 -35.81 10.12 14.63
CA SER A 232 -35.92 11.21 15.60
C SER A 232 -36.87 12.31 15.13
N ASP A 233 -36.82 12.71 13.86
CA ASP A 233 -37.71 13.72 13.29
C ASP A 233 -39.17 13.24 13.23
N ARG A 234 -39.38 11.95 12.91
CA ARG A 234 -40.69 11.30 12.96
C ARG A 234 -41.25 11.29 14.38
N LEU A 235 -40.45 10.85 15.35
CA LEU A 235 -40.85 10.83 16.76
C LEU A 235 -41.13 12.23 17.29
N ARG A 236 -40.34 13.24 16.92
CA ARG A 236 -40.59 14.64 17.26
C ARG A 236 -41.94 15.12 16.71
N SER A 237 -42.28 14.76 15.48
CA SER A 237 -43.57 15.10 14.88
C SER A 237 -44.73 14.38 15.60
N GLU A 238 -44.55 13.10 15.95
CA GLU A 238 -45.52 12.35 16.73
C GLU A 238 -45.75 12.94 18.13
N ILE A 239 -44.68 13.36 18.82
CA ILE A 239 -44.78 14.03 20.12
C ILE A 239 -45.58 15.32 19.98
N SER A 240 -45.25 16.17 19.00
CA SER A 240 -46.02 17.41 18.74
C SER A 240 -47.51 17.13 18.51
N SER A 241 -47.84 16.09 17.73
CA SER A 241 -49.24 15.73 17.48
C SER A 241 -49.97 15.23 18.72
N ARG A 242 -49.26 14.53 19.62
CA ARG A 242 -49.82 14.05 20.90
C ARG A 242 -50.00 15.20 21.88
N ASP A 243 -49.06 16.14 21.95
CA ASP A 243 -49.17 17.34 22.78
C ASP A 243 -50.37 18.21 22.34
N GLU A 244 -50.59 18.36 21.03
CA GLU A 244 -51.79 19.04 20.51
C GLU A 244 -53.09 18.31 20.87
N LEU A 245 -53.10 16.98 20.83
CA LEU A 245 -54.26 16.18 21.23
C LEU A 245 -54.53 16.30 22.73
N LEU A 246 -53.48 16.22 23.55
CA LEU A 246 -53.58 16.42 25.00
C LEU A 246 -54.14 17.80 25.32
N SER A 247 -53.65 18.85 24.67
CA SER A 247 -54.18 20.20 24.86
C SER A 247 -55.68 20.31 24.51
N LYS A 248 -56.15 19.61 23.47
CA LYS A 248 -57.58 19.56 23.15
C LYS A 248 -58.40 18.82 24.20
N ILE A 249 -57.88 17.69 24.69
CA ILE A 249 -58.54 16.91 25.74
C ILE A 249 -58.61 17.71 27.04
N ASP A 250 -57.55 18.43 27.40
CA ASP A 250 -57.53 19.29 28.60
C ASP A 250 -58.63 20.37 28.50
N ILE A 251 -58.72 21.05 27.35
CA ILE A 251 -59.79 22.05 27.10
C ILE A 251 -61.17 21.40 27.17
N GLU A 252 -61.37 20.24 26.52
CA GLU A 252 -62.65 19.52 26.56
C GLU A 252 -63.01 19.10 27.99
N THR A 253 -62.03 18.63 28.76
CA THR A 253 -62.21 18.23 30.17
C THR A 253 -62.63 19.42 31.03
N GLU A 254 -62.01 20.60 30.85
CA GLU A 254 -62.45 21.83 31.53
C GLU A 254 -63.90 22.17 31.19
N THR A 255 -64.28 22.12 29.90
CA THR A 255 -65.67 22.42 29.49
C THR A 255 -66.67 21.41 30.06
N VAL A 256 -66.33 20.12 30.08
CA VAL A 256 -67.19 19.07 30.63
C VAL A 256 -67.35 19.22 32.14
N GLU A 257 -66.29 19.58 32.88
CA GLU A 257 -66.39 19.87 34.31
C GLU A 257 -67.24 21.11 34.60
N GLU A 258 -67.15 22.16 33.77
CA GLU A 258 -68.06 23.31 33.87
C GLU A 258 -69.53 22.93 33.61
N GLU A 259 -69.80 22.09 32.61
CA GLU A 259 -71.14 21.61 32.31
C GLU A 259 -71.66 20.69 33.43
N ARG A 260 -70.81 19.80 33.93
CA ARG A 260 -71.11 18.91 35.05
C ARG A 260 -71.46 19.71 36.29
N THR A 261 -70.69 20.73 36.66
CA THR A 261 -70.97 21.57 37.83
C THR A 261 -72.30 22.31 37.67
N LYS A 262 -72.58 22.91 36.49
CA LYS A 262 -73.89 23.52 36.19
C LYS A 262 -75.05 22.52 36.33
N ALA A 263 -74.88 21.31 35.81
CA ALA A 263 -75.88 20.25 35.89
C ALA A 263 -76.07 19.75 37.34
N GLU A 264 -75.00 19.59 38.12
CA GLU A 264 -75.05 19.23 39.54
C GLU A 264 -75.77 20.30 40.37
N GLU A 265 -75.49 21.59 40.13
CA GLU A 265 -76.20 22.69 40.77
C GLU A 265 -77.69 22.70 40.43
N LEU A 266 -78.05 22.49 39.16
CA LEU A 266 -79.45 22.39 38.74
C LEU A 266 -80.14 21.19 39.38
N ASN A 267 -79.49 20.02 39.38
CA ASN A 267 -80.02 18.80 40.00
C ASN A 267 -80.23 19.00 41.51
N ARG A 268 -79.28 19.66 42.19
CA ARG A 268 -79.42 20.05 43.61
C ARG A 268 -80.64 20.96 43.84
N LYS A 269 -80.83 21.98 42.99
CA LYS A 269 -82.02 22.86 43.06
C LYS A 269 -83.33 22.09 42.85
N LEU A 270 -83.39 21.20 41.86
CA LEU A 270 -84.57 20.38 41.57
C LEU A 270 -84.88 19.40 42.71
N ARG A 271 -83.84 18.78 43.30
CA ARG A 271 -84.01 17.93 44.49
C ARG A 271 -84.54 18.71 45.69
N GLN A 272 -84.01 19.92 45.91
CA GLN A 272 -84.51 20.80 46.95
C GLN A 272 -85.96 21.21 46.70
N GLN A 273 -86.31 21.58 45.46
CA GLN A 273 -87.70 21.84 45.07
C GLN A 273 -88.62 20.63 45.27
N LEU A 274 -88.13 19.41 45.02
CA LEU A 274 -88.88 18.18 45.25
C LEU A 274 -89.08 17.89 46.74
N GLU A 275 -88.08 18.20 47.58
CA GLU A 275 -88.17 18.08 49.04
C GLU A 275 -89.08 19.14 49.66
N ASP A 276 -89.01 20.37 49.16
CA ASP A 276 -89.89 21.49 49.54
C ASP A 276 -91.33 21.30 49.01
N PHE A 277 -91.50 20.51 47.95
CA PHE A 277 -92.81 20.19 47.39
C PHE A 277 -93.57 19.26 48.33
N LYS A 278 -94.39 19.87 49.19
CA LYS A 278 -95.40 19.17 49.98
C LYS A 278 -96.74 19.21 49.26
N VAL A 279 -97.29 18.02 49.02
CA VAL A 279 -98.69 17.89 48.60
C VAL A 279 -99.55 18.33 49.78
N PRO A 280 -100.44 19.34 49.62
CA PRO A 280 -101.33 19.76 50.70
C PRO A 280 -102.11 18.58 51.25
N GLU A 281 -102.24 18.50 52.58
CA GLU A 281 -103.00 17.43 53.20
C GLU A 281 -104.45 17.50 52.69
N VAL A 282 -105.09 16.35 52.45
CA VAL A 282 -106.39 16.29 51.76
C VAL A 282 -107.43 17.20 52.43
N VAL A 283 -107.35 17.35 53.76
CA VAL A 283 -108.23 18.21 54.54
C VAL A 283 -107.95 19.70 54.30
N GLU A 284 -106.69 20.14 54.28
CA GLU A 284 -106.31 21.51 53.95
C GLU A 284 -106.70 21.86 52.51
N TYR A 285 -106.47 20.95 51.55
CA TYR A 285 -106.88 21.17 50.16
C TYR A 285 -108.41 21.33 50.02
N VAL A 286 -109.18 20.54 50.77
CA VAL A 286 -110.65 20.62 50.77
C VAL A 286 -111.14 21.92 51.42
N GLN A 287 -110.48 22.38 52.49
CA GLN A 287 -110.78 23.66 53.15
C GLN A 287 -110.47 24.85 52.23
N GLU A 288 -109.26 24.92 51.67
CA GLU A 288 -108.89 25.95 50.70
C GLU A 288 -109.79 25.95 49.46
N LYS A 289 -110.24 24.77 49.00
CA LYS A 289 -111.22 24.66 47.90
C LYS A 289 -112.59 25.21 48.29
N ALA A 290 -113.04 24.95 49.51
CA ALA A 290 -114.30 25.47 50.03
C ALA A 290 -114.25 27.00 50.21
N ASP A 291 -113.12 27.52 50.71
CA ASP A 291 -112.87 28.95 50.87
C ASP A 291 -112.81 29.65 49.50
N LEU A 292 -112.21 29.01 48.50
CA LEU A 292 -112.21 29.51 47.12
C LEU A 292 -113.63 29.58 46.55
N ASP A 293 -114.45 28.55 46.76
CA ASP A 293 -115.87 28.54 46.37
C ASP A 293 -116.68 29.61 47.12
N GLU A 294 -116.38 29.86 48.39
CA GLU A 294 -117.03 30.90 49.19
C GLU A 294 -116.62 32.30 48.73
N LEU A 295 -115.32 32.55 48.52
CA LEU A 295 -114.84 33.78 47.90
C LEU A 295 -115.47 33.99 46.53
N GLN A 296 -115.60 32.96 45.71
CA GLN A 296 -116.22 33.05 44.39
C GLN A 296 -117.71 33.42 44.48
N LYS A 297 -118.43 32.94 45.51
CA LYS A 297 -119.80 33.40 45.83
C LYS A 297 -119.83 34.85 46.29
N THR A 298 -118.87 35.28 47.11
CA THR A 298 -118.79 36.69 47.53
C THR A 298 -118.48 37.62 46.37
N VAL A 299 -117.58 37.24 45.45
CA VAL A 299 -117.29 37.98 44.22
C VAL A 299 -118.56 38.11 43.39
N LYS A 300 -119.29 37.02 43.14
CA LYS A 300 -120.58 37.08 42.43
C LYS A 300 -121.63 37.97 43.13
N SER A 301 -121.66 37.94 44.47
CA SER A 301 -122.55 38.80 45.27
C SER A 301 -122.18 40.29 45.12
N TRP A 302 -120.89 40.61 45.16
CA TRP A 302 -120.38 41.96 44.95
C TRP A 302 -120.58 42.44 43.52
N GLU A 303 -120.33 41.60 42.51
CA GLU A 303 -120.67 41.88 41.11
C GLU A 303 -122.15 42.25 40.98
N ARG A 304 -123.04 41.50 41.62
CA ARG A 304 -124.48 41.78 41.61
C ARG A 304 -124.86 43.05 42.37
N LYS A 305 -124.17 43.37 43.47
CA LYS A 305 -124.35 44.65 44.21
C LYS A 305 -123.86 45.85 43.39
N VAL A 306 -122.75 45.71 42.68
CA VAL A 306 -122.24 46.73 41.75
C VAL A 306 -123.24 46.93 40.62
N GLU A 307 -123.80 45.86 40.07
CA GLU A 307 -124.84 45.92 39.03
C GLU A 307 -126.09 46.68 39.52
N ILE A 308 -126.54 46.43 40.76
CA ILE A 308 -127.65 47.17 41.39
C ILE A 308 -127.28 48.64 41.63
N ALA A 309 -126.06 48.93 42.09
CA ALA A 309 -125.59 50.28 42.32
C ALA A 309 -125.46 51.08 41.00
N GLU A 310 -125.02 50.44 39.92
CA GLU A 310 -124.99 51.02 38.58
C GLU A 310 -126.41 51.29 38.05
N MET A 311 -127.34 50.37 38.27
CA MET A 311 -128.76 50.55 37.93
C MET A 311 -129.39 51.71 38.73
N ALA A 312 -129.08 51.81 40.02
CA ALA A 312 -129.52 52.90 40.89
C ALA A 312 -128.89 54.24 40.49
N PHE A 313 -127.60 54.26 40.13
CA PHE A 313 -126.90 55.44 39.61
C PHE A 313 -127.51 55.90 38.28
N LYS A 314 -127.78 54.98 37.33
CA LYS A 314 -128.48 55.30 36.07
C LYS A 314 -129.87 55.88 36.32
N THR A 315 -130.58 55.39 37.34
CA THR A 315 -131.92 55.89 37.70
C THR A 315 -131.84 57.28 38.33
N ASN A 316 -130.95 57.48 39.32
CA ASN A 316 -130.71 58.77 39.97
C ASN A 316 -130.15 59.82 39.00
N HIS A 317 -129.34 59.41 38.03
CA HIS A 317 -128.84 60.29 36.98
C HIS A 317 -129.97 60.79 36.08
N LYS A 318 -130.94 59.93 35.74
CA LYS A 318 -132.15 60.32 34.99
C LYS A 318 -133.03 61.29 35.79
N THR A 319 -133.27 61.04 37.08
CA THR A 319 -134.04 61.96 37.94
C THR A 319 -133.30 63.27 38.19
N TRP A 320 -131.97 63.26 38.33
CA TRP A 320 -131.17 64.48 38.44
C TRP A 320 -131.18 65.30 37.15
N GLN A 321 -131.12 64.66 35.97
CA GLN A 321 -131.32 65.36 34.70
C GLN A 321 -132.72 66.00 34.61
N GLN A 322 -133.77 65.31 35.07
CA GLN A 322 -135.12 65.89 35.15
C GLN A 322 -135.23 67.08 36.13
N MET A 323 -134.54 67.01 37.27
CA MET A 323 -134.46 68.10 38.26
C MET A 323 -133.64 69.29 37.74
N ARG A 324 -132.59 69.03 36.94
CA ARG A 324 -131.79 70.08 36.29
C ARG A 324 -132.61 70.82 35.23
N SER A 325 -133.38 70.09 34.41
CA SER A 325 -134.28 70.70 33.43
C SER A 325 -135.39 71.55 34.08
N THR A 326 -135.80 71.25 35.32
CA THR A 326 -136.78 72.04 36.08
C THR A 326 -136.15 73.19 36.86
N ASN A 327 -134.88 73.10 37.27
CA ASN A 327 -134.15 74.18 37.94
C ASN A 327 -133.59 75.24 36.97
N GLU A 328 -133.37 74.88 35.69
CA GLU A 328 -133.11 75.87 34.62
C GLU A 328 -134.37 76.68 34.26
N GLN A 329 -135.58 76.21 34.61
CA GLN A 329 -136.83 76.96 34.43
C GLN A 329 -137.11 77.96 35.58
N THR A 330 -136.59 77.74 36.79
CA THR A 330 -136.84 78.61 37.96
C THR A 330 -135.86 79.78 38.09
N HIS A 331 -134.73 79.78 37.38
CA HIS A 331 -133.80 80.92 37.30
C HIS A 331 -134.12 81.94 36.19
N GLN A 332 -135.23 81.77 35.45
CA GLN A 332 -135.65 82.67 34.37
C GLN A 332 -136.87 83.57 34.71
N TRP A 333 -137.47 83.47 35.91
CA TRP A 333 -138.71 84.19 36.29
C TRP A 333 -138.61 84.98 37.62
N GLY A 334 -137.41 85.43 38.01
CA GLY A 334 -137.16 86.34 39.15
C GLY A 334 -136.74 87.77 38.77
N LEU A 335 -136.72 88.09 37.47
CA LEU A 335 -136.32 89.40 36.91
C LEU A 335 -137.22 89.74 35.71
N MET A 336 -138.45 90.20 35.96
CA MET A 336 -139.35 91.06 35.14
C MET A 336 -140.77 90.95 35.76
N ALA A 337 -141.38 92.04 36.24
CA ALA A 337 -142.11 93.05 35.47
C ALA A 337 -143.36 92.48 34.78
#